data_AF-A0AA39IFY0-F1
#
_entry.id   AF-A0AA39IFY0-F1
#
_cell.length_a   1.000
_cell.length_b   1.000
_cell.length_c   1.000
_cell.angle_alpha   90.00
_cell.angle_beta   90.00
_cell.angle_gamma   90.00
#
_symmetry.space_group_name_H-M   'P 1'
#
loop_
_entity.id
_entity.type
_entity.pdbx_description
1 polymer ?
#
loop_
_entity_poly.entity_id
_entity_poly.type
_entity_poly.pdbx_seq_one_letter_code
_entity_poly.pdbx_strand_id
1 'polypeptide(L)' 'MKTFLALLLIVSLLALASADCFGGTECSGGCCPYPQAVCCPSGSSCCPGGTTCYEAQGICQFNKLLFKTLIKLA' A
#
# COMPACT_ATOMS: atom_id res chain seq x y z
N MET A 1 -9.54 -8.73 -40.77
CA MET A 1 -10.59 -9.07 -39.77
C MET A 1 -10.05 -9.92 -38.63
N LYS A 2 -9.45 -11.08 -38.90
CA LYS A 2 -8.92 -12.00 -37.88
C LYS A 2 -7.77 -11.44 -37.03
N THR A 3 -6.93 -10.58 -37.59
CA THR A 3 -5.81 -9.91 -36.90
C THR A 3 -6.27 -8.92 -35.83
N PHE A 4 -7.37 -8.21 -36.08
CA PHE A 4 -7.96 -7.28 -35.11
C PHE A 4 -8.55 -8.02 -33.90
N LEU A 5 -9.22 -9.15 -34.14
CA LEU A 5 -9.77 -9.98 -33.07
C LEU A 5 -8.66 -10.55 -32.18
N ALA A 6 -7.54 -10.96 -32.79
CA ALA A 6 -6.36 -11.41 -32.07
C ALA A 6 -5.77 -10.28 -31.21
N LEU A 7 -5.56 -9.08 -31.76
CA LEU A 7 -5.05 -7.92 -31.03
C LEU A 7 -5.90 -7.54 -29.81
N LEU A 8 -7.23 -7.57 -29.94
CA LEU A 8 -8.13 -7.28 -28.82
C LEU A 8 -8.01 -8.31 -27.69
N LEU A 9 -7.90 -9.60 -28.02
CA LEU A 9 -7.69 -10.65 -27.02
C LEU A 9 -6.34 -10.49 -26.31
N ILE A 10 -5.28 -10.15 -27.05
CA ILE A 10 -3.94 -9.95 -26.50
C ILE A 10 -3.90 -8.75 -25.55
N VAL A 11 -4.53 -7.62 -25.92
CA VAL A 11 -4.64 -6.43 -25.05
C VAL A 11 -5.43 -6.73 -23.78
N SER A 12 -6.51 -7.51 -23.89
CA SER A 12 -7.32 -7.91 -22.74
C SER A 12 -6.56 -8.82 -21.78
N LEU A 13 -5.73 -9.73 -22.29
CA LEU A 13 -4.85 -10.58 -21.47
C LEU A 13 -3.74 -9.78 -20.79
N LEU A 14 -3.17 -8.78 -21.46
CA LEU A 14 -2.13 -7.91 -20.88
C LEU A 14 -2.67 -7.02 -19.77
N ALA A 15 -3.93 -6.58 -19.87
CA ALA A 15 -4.60 -5.78 -18.83
C ALA A 15 -4.89 -6.55 -17.53
N LEU A 16 -4.86 -7.89 -17.56
CA LEU A 16 -5.03 -8.73 -16.37
C LEU A 16 -3.73 -8.93 -15.56
N ALA A 17 -2.57 -8.59 -16.13
CA ALA A 17 -1.27 -8.92 -15.56
C ALA A 17 -0.72 -7.89 -14.56
N SER A 18 -1.32 -6.70 -14.49
CA SER A 18 -0.95 -5.70 -13.50
C SER A 18 -1.65 -6.00 -12.19
N ALA A 19 -0.99 -6.75 -11.31
CA ALA A 19 -1.22 -6.66 -9.86
C ALA A 19 -0.76 -5.28 -9.32
N ASP A 20 -1.02 -4.21 -10.08
CA ASP A 20 -0.72 -2.85 -9.69
C ASP A 20 -1.68 -2.51 -8.56
N CYS A 21 -1.13 -2.22 -7.39
CA CYS A 21 -1.91 -1.80 -6.24
C CYS A 21 -2.71 -0.54 -6.63
N PHE A 22 -4.01 -0.70 -6.86
CA PHE A 22 -4.88 0.35 -7.41
C PHE A 22 -5.00 1.51 -6.40
N GLY A 23 -4.08 2.46 -6.49
CA GLY A 23 -3.93 3.54 -5.51
C GLY A 23 -3.36 3.08 -4.17
N GLY A 24 -2.43 2.11 -4.16
CA GLY A 24 -1.77 1.62 -2.95
C GLY A 24 -0.25 1.59 -3.09
N THR A 25 0.44 1.32 -1.99
CA THR A 25 1.87 1.02 -1.98
C THR A 25 2.08 -0.49 -2.08
N GLU A 26 3.00 -0.92 -2.94
CA GLU A 26 3.44 -2.33 -3.00
C GLU A 26 4.56 -2.57 -1.99
N CYS A 27 4.33 -3.47 -1.05
CA CYS A 27 5.32 -3.96 -0.12
C CYS A 27 5.61 -5.45 -0.40
N SER A 28 6.69 -6.01 0.15
CA SER A 28 7.04 -7.42 -0.07
C SER A 28 5.95 -8.42 0.35
N GLY A 29 5.08 -8.04 1.30
CA GLY A 29 3.90 -8.80 1.73
C GLY A 29 2.67 -8.65 0.85
N GLY A 30 2.70 -7.81 -0.18
CA GLY A 30 1.60 -7.53 -1.10
C GLY A 30 1.15 -6.07 -1.08
N CYS A 31 -0.05 -5.83 -1.62
CA CYS A 31 -0.62 -4.50 -1.76
C CYS A 31 -1.22 -3.97 -0.46
N CYS A 32 -0.95 -2.69 -0.19
CA CYS A 32 -1.55 -1.96 0.92
C CYS A 32 -2.86 -1.30 0.50
N PRO A 33 -3.92 -1.37 1.34
CA PRO A 33 -5.20 -0.74 1.04
C PRO A 33 -5.18 0.79 1.16
N TYR A 34 -4.07 1.37 1.64
CA TYR A 34 -3.92 2.81 1.82
C TYR A 34 -2.93 3.39 0.79
N PRO A 35 -3.28 4.49 0.09
CA PRO A 35 -2.42 5.14 -0.91
C PRO A 35 -1.12 5.70 -0.33
N GLN A 36 -1.17 6.24 0.89
CA GLN A 36 -0.01 6.77 1.60
C GLN A 36 0.55 5.80 2.65
N ALA A 37 0.46 4.49 2.41
CA ALA A 37 1.06 3.51 3.29
C ALA A 37 2.60 3.55 3.21
N VAL A 38 3.25 3.26 4.32
CA VAL A 38 4.70 3.02 4.38
C VAL A 38 4.93 1.55 4.70
N CYS A 39 5.84 0.92 3.97
CA CYS A 39 6.24 -0.45 4.23
C CYS A 39 7.09 -0.50 5.51
N CYS A 40 6.78 -1.44 6.39
CA CYS A 40 7.65 -1.73 7.54
C CYS A 40 8.99 -2.31 7.07
N PRO A 41 10.05 -2.27 7.89
CA PRO A 41 11.39 -2.77 7.52
C PRO A 41 11.42 -4.23 7.06
N SER A 42 10.54 -5.08 7.63
CA SER A 42 10.35 -6.47 7.18
C SER A 42 9.67 -6.61 5.82
N GLY A 43 9.03 -5.57 5.30
CA GLY A 43 8.29 -5.58 4.04
C GLY A 43 6.99 -6.40 4.05
N SER A 44 6.75 -7.21 5.08
CA SER A 44 5.58 -8.09 5.22
C SER A 44 4.29 -7.36 5.57
N SER A 45 4.40 -6.15 6.10
CA SER A 45 3.28 -5.36 6.62
C SER A 45 3.47 -3.90 6.27
N CYS A 46 2.35 -3.18 6.23
CA CYS A 46 2.37 -1.75 5.99
C CYS A 46 1.50 -0.98 6.97
N CYS A 47 1.93 0.25 7.19
CA CYS A 47 1.32 1.16 8.14
C CYS A 47 0.91 2.46 7.43
N PRO A 48 -0.12 3.17 7.90
CA PRO A 48 -0.47 4.47 7.35
C PRO A 48 0.69 5.48 7.54
N GLY A 49 0.87 6.39 6.60
CA GLY A 49 1.91 7.41 6.65
C GLY A 49 1.90 8.22 7.95
N GLY A 50 3.08 8.53 8.48
CA GLY A 50 3.23 9.25 9.76
C GLY A 50 3.12 8.36 11.01
N THR A 51 3.06 7.05 10.85
CA THR A 51 3.19 6.09 11.96
C THR A 51 4.56 5.42 11.99
N THR A 52 4.93 4.96 13.17
CA THR A 52 6.09 4.09 13.38
C THR A 52 5.60 2.65 13.44
N CYS A 53 6.27 1.76 12.71
CA CYS A 53 5.99 0.34 12.74
C CYS A 53 6.67 -0.32 13.95
N TYR A 54 5.86 -0.90 14.84
CA TYR A 54 6.33 -1.70 15.99
C TYR A 54 6.08 -3.17 15.69
N GLU A 55 6.98 -3.76 14.91
CA GLU A 55 6.86 -5.14 14.43
C GLU A 55 6.76 -6.17 15.56
N ALA A 56 7.51 -5.97 16.65
CA ALA A 56 7.47 -6.84 17.82
C ALA A 56 6.07 -6.94 18.47
N GLN A 57 5.21 -5.95 18.22
CA GLN A 57 3.86 -5.86 18.75
C GLN A 57 2.79 -6.02 17.66
N GLY A 58 3.20 -6.05 16.38
CA GLY A 58 2.28 -6.05 15.24
C GLY A 58 1.41 -4.79 15.14
N ILE A 59 1.88 -3.64 15.65
CA ILE A 59 1.11 -2.39 15.67
C ILE A 59 1.80 -1.25 14.93
N CYS A 60 0.99 -0.38 14.33
CA CYS A 60 1.41 0.90 13.78
C CYS A 60 1.00 1.99 14.78
N GLN A 61 1.97 2.71 15.36
CA GLN A 61 1.67 3.78 16.31
C GLN A 61 1.98 5.13 15.71
N PHE A 62 1.01 6.04 15.70
CA PHE A 62 1.31 7.46 15.50
C PHE A 62 2.18 7.94 16.66
N ASN A 63 3.13 8.83 16.38
CA ASN A 63 3.97 9.38 17.43
C ASN A 63 3.09 10.01 18.53
N LYS A 64 2.97 9.30 19.67
CA LYS A 64 2.13 9.71 20.79
C LYS A 64 2.53 11.07 21.34
N LEU A 65 3.79 11.48 21.20
CA LEU A 65 4.27 12.78 21.67
C LEU A 65 3.67 13.92 20.83
N LEU A 66 3.52 13.71 19.52
CA LEU A 66 2.84 14.64 18.61
C LEU A 66 1.36 14.75 18.96
N PHE A 67 0.66 13.62 19.06
CA PHE A 67 -0.75 13.63 19.48
C PHE A 67 -0.93 14.27 20.84
N LYS A 68 -0.17 13.84 21.86
CA LYS A 68 -0.28 14.35 23.24
C LYS A 68 0.01 15.86 23.34
N THR A 69 0.92 16.38 22.51
CA THR A 69 1.19 17.82 22.44
C THR A 69 0.05 18.55 21.75
N LEU A 70 -0.52 18.00 20.67
CA LEU A 70 -1.66 18.58 19.97
C LEU A 70 -2.92 18.67 20.85
N ILE A 71 -3.27 17.63 21.61
CA ILE A 71 -4.42 17.68 22.54
C ILE A 71 -4.15 18.56 23.77
N LYS A 72 -2.88 18.81 24.10
CA LYS A 72 -2.50 19.73 25.20
C LYS A 72 -2.60 21.20 24.78
N LEU A 73 -2.58 21.46 23.47
CA LEU A 73 -2.71 22.77 22.84
C LEU A 73 -4.16 23.11 22.45
N ALA A 74 -5.11 22.18 22.64
CA ALA A 74 -6.54 22.36 22.40
C ALA A 74 -7.31 22.60 23.70
#